data_AF-A0AA41SGF2-F1
#
_entry.id   AF-A0AA41SGF2-F1
#
_cell.length_a   1.000
_cell.length_b   1.000
_cell.length_c   1.000
_cell.angle_alpha   90.00
_cell.angle_beta   90.00
_cell.angle_gamma   90.00
#
_symmetry.space_group_name_H-M   'P 1'
#
loop_
_entity.id
_entity.type
_entity.pdbx_description
1 polymer ?
#
loop_
_entity_poly.entity_id
_entity_poly.type
_entity_poly.pdbx_seq_one_letter_code
_entity_poly.pdbx_strand_id
1 'polypeptide(L)'
;MGEKNVKVISLMVIVMLGMFPAKSSALSELCYVGCLVKCGFTHRHDQKAMSQCPLSCLEKCIFPWSPTGETSTSHNHYCKFGCAAANCIDKSTPKDPRGSQVERCVNSFCHTKCTN
;
A
#
# COMPACT_ATOMS: atom_id res chain seq x y z
N MET A 1 20.42 -16.35 30.72
CA MET A 1 20.36 -14.89 30.40
C MET A 1 19.23 -14.61 29.39
N GLY A 2 17.98 -15.03 29.64
CA GLY A 2 17.08 -15.32 28.50
C GLY A 2 15.57 -15.22 28.73
N GLU A 3 15.09 -14.23 29.47
CA GLU A 3 13.63 -14.02 29.62
C GLU A 3 13.25 -12.54 29.47
N LYS A 4 14.04 -11.66 30.12
CA LYS A 4 13.91 -10.19 30.05
C LYS A 4 14.08 -9.66 28.63
N ASN A 5 15.07 -10.18 27.91
CA ASN A 5 15.40 -9.75 26.55
C ASN A 5 14.36 -10.21 25.53
N VAL A 6 13.76 -11.40 25.70
CA VAL A 6 12.69 -11.89 24.81
C VAL A 6 11.44 -11.02 24.97
N LYS A 7 11.11 -10.64 26.21
CA LYS A 7 9.96 -9.76 26.48
C LYS A 7 10.18 -8.36 25.91
N VAL A 8 11.40 -7.81 26.01
CA VAL A 8 11.76 -6.52 25.41
C VAL A 8 11.79 -6.58 23.88
N ILE A 9 12.35 -7.64 23.29
CA ILE A 9 12.36 -7.84 21.83
C ILE A 9 10.94 -8.00 21.30
N SER A 10 10.10 -8.78 21.98
CA SER A 10 8.69 -8.96 21.62
C SER A 10 7.92 -7.63 21.71
N LEU A 11 8.11 -6.88 22.80
CA LEU A 11 7.51 -5.54 22.95
C LEU A 11 8.02 -4.56 21.88
N MET A 12 9.30 -4.59 21.52
CA MET A 12 9.83 -3.76 20.43
C MET A 12 9.22 -4.15 19.07
N VAL A 13 9.13 -5.44 18.75
CA VAL A 13 8.50 -5.91 17.51
C VAL A 13 7.02 -5.49 17.45
N ILE A 14 6.29 -5.59 18.56
CA ILE A 14 4.89 -5.15 18.67
C ILE A 14 4.76 -3.63 18.51
N VAL A 15 5.66 -2.84 19.10
CA VAL A 15 5.65 -1.37 18.96
C VAL A 15 6.00 -0.94 17.53
N MET A 16 6.98 -1.60 16.88
CA MET A 16 7.30 -1.35 15.47
C MET A 16 6.15 -1.74 14.53
N LEU A 17 5.42 -2.81 14.86
CA LEU A 17 4.20 -3.24 14.15
C LEU A 17 2.98 -2.36 14.50
N GLY A 18 3.00 -1.64 15.61
CA GLY A 18 1.95 -0.70 16.04
C GLY A 18 2.17 0.74 15.58
N MET A 19 3.37 1.07 15.11
CA MET A 19 3.72 2.39 14.56
C MET A 19 3.52 2.50 13.04
N PHE A 20 2.67 1.67 12.43
CA PHE A 20 2.12 2.04 11.13
C PHE A 20 1.18 3.22 11.37
N PRO A 21 1.52 4.44 10.90
CA PRO A 21 0.79 5.63 11.26
C PRO A 21 -0.69 5.45 10.94
N ALA A 22 -1.49 5.66 11.98
CA ALA A 22 -2.93 5.70 11.93
C ALA A 22 -3.38 6.64 10.80
N LYS A 23 -4.35 6.14 10.01
CA LYS A 23 -5.29 6.92 9.19
C LYS A 23 -4.67 8.10 8.44
N SER A 24 -4.13 7.82 7.26
CA SER A 24 -4.30 8.76 6.16
C SER A 24 -5.01 8.01 5.04
N SER A 25 -6.17 8.47 4.61
CA SER A 25 -6.88 7.97 3.41
C SER A 25 -6.15 8.34 2.10
N ALA A 26 -4.87 8.68 2.24
CA ALA A 26 -3.95 9.08 1.21
C ALA A 26 -3.01 7.91 0.98
N LEU A 27 -2.82 7.57 -0.30
CA LEU A 27 -1.78 6.61 -0.67
C LEU A 27 -0.45 7.14 -0.16
N SER A 28 0.36 6.33 0.48
CA SER A 28 1.75 6.67 0.79
C SER A 28 2.70 6.02 -0.20
N GLU A 29 3.70 6.75 -0.65
CA GLU A 29 4.79 6.22 -1.47
C GLU A 29 5.38 4.97 -0.80
N LEU A 30 5.64 5.04 0.50
CA LEU A 30 6.25 3.96 1.27
C LEU A 30 5.40 2.67 1.25
N CYS A 31 4.06 2.78 1.34
CA CYS A 31 3.19 1.61 1.23
C CYS A 31 3.30 0.97 -0.16
N TYR A 32 3.20 1.79 -1.20
CA TYR A 32 3.15 1.31 -2.58
C TYR A 32 4.49 0.72 -3.02
N VAL A 33 5.61 1.42 -2.77
CA VAL A 33 6.97 0.96 -3.08
C VAL A 33 7.31 -0.28 -2.25
N GLY A 34 7.04 -0.26 -0.95
CA GLY A 34 7.31 -1.40 -0.07
C GLY A 34 6.55 -2.66 -0.51
N CYS A 35 5.29 -2.50 -0.90
CA CYS A 35 4.50 -3.61 -1.43
C CYS A 35 5.05 -4.10 -2.78
N LEU A 36 5.38 -3.21 -3.71
CA LEU A 36 5.92 -3.56 -5.03
C LEU A 36 7.22 -4.37 -4.91
N VAL A 37 8.14 -3.93 -4.05
CA VAL A 37 9.41 -4.62 -3.79
C VAL A 37 9.13 -6.01 -3.23
N LYS A 38 8.27 -6.12 -2.19
CA LYS A 38 7.89 -7.40 -1.60
C LYS A 38 7.26 -8.35 -2.64
N CYS A 39 6.37 -7.84 -3.47
CA CYS A 39 5.70 -8.60 -4.51
C CYS A 39 6.70 -9.09 -5.58
N GLY A 40 7.61 -8.23 -6.02
CA GLY A 40 8.67 -8.60 -6.97
C GLY A 40 9.63 -9.67 -6.43
N PHE A 41 9.97 -9.62 -5.14
CA PHE A 41 10.76 -10.68 -4.50
C PHE A 41 9.99 -12.00 -4.38
N THR A 42 8.71 -11.94 -4.03
CA THR A 42 7.87 -13.13 -3.79
C THR A 42 7.54 -13.85 -5.10
N HIS A 43 7.28 -13.10 -6.17
CA HIS A 43 6.83 -13.63 -7.46
C HIS A 43 7.92 -13.58 -8.54
N ARG A 44 9.20 -13.59 -8.16
CA ARG A 44 10.33 -13.49 -9.09
C ARG A 44 10.32 -14.53 -10.22
N HIS A 45 9.75 -15.70 -9.95
CA HIS A 45 9.65 -16.81 -10.91
C HIS A 45 8.31 -16.88 -11.64
N ASP A 46 7.35 -16.01 -11.30
CA ASP A 46 6.01 -15.98 -11.88
C ASP A 46 5.74 -14.63 -12.55
N GLN A 47 6.00 -14.56 -13.86
CA GLN A 47 5.86 -13.33 -14.65
C GLN A 47 4.43 -12.76 -14.62
N LYS A 48 3.43 -13.63 -14.51
CA LYS A 48 2.02 -13.23 -14.47
C LYS A 48 1.70 -12.50 -13.16
N ALA A 49 2.06 -13.05 -12.02
CA ALA A 49 1.90 -12.41 -10.72
C ALA A 49 2.75 -11.14 -10.60
N MET A 50 3.95 -11.14 -11.20
CA MET A 50 4.82 -9.96 -11.23
C MET A 50 4.19 -8.79 -11.99
N SER A 51 3.42 -9.06 -13.06
CA SER A 51 2.67 -8.04 -13.81
C SER A 51 1.48 -7.47 -13.04
N GLN A 52 0.93 -8.23 -12.09
CA GLN A 52 -0.22 -7.83 -11.27
C GLN A 52 0.18 -7.09 -9.98
N CYS A 53 1.46 -7.14 -9.60
CA CYS A 53 2.00 -6.49 -8.41
C CYS A 53 1.58 -5.02 -8.25
N PRO A 54 1.67 -4.16 -9.29
CA PRO A 54 1.25 -2.76 -9.17
C PRO A 54 -0.21 -2.61 -8.74
N LEU A 55 -1.10 -3.40 -9.35
CA LEU A 55 -2.54 -3.36 -9.08
C LEU A 55 -2.87 -3.89 -7.68
N SER A 56 -2.30 -5.04 -7.31
CA SER A 56 -2.51 -5.62 -5.98
C SER A 56 -1.94 -4.76 -4.85
N CYS A 57 -0.83 -4.07 -5.11
CA CYS A 57 -0.25 -3.15 -4.13
C CYS A 57 -1.03 -1.85 -4.00
N LEU A 58 -1.56 -1.35 -5.11
CA LEU A 58 -2.48 -0.22 -5.09
C LEU A 58 -3.73 -0.55 -4.26
N GLU A 59 -4.32 -1.72 -4.46
CA GLU A 59 -5.49 -2.18 -3.71
C GLU A 59 -5.20 -2.21 -2.21
N LYS A 60 -4.09 -2.86 -1.79
CA LYS A 60 -3.70 -2.94 -0.37
C LYS A 60 -3.43 -1.58 0.27
N CYS A 61 -2.91 -0.63 -0.50
CA CYS A 61 -2.58 0.70 0.00
C CYS A 61 -3.78 1.66 0.02
N ILE A 62 -4.78 1.45 -0.84
CA ILE A 62 -6.02 2.24 -0.84
C ILE A 62 -7.06 1.66 0.11
N PHE A 63 -7.10 0.33 0.25
CA PHE A 63 -7.98 -0.41 1.14
C PHE A 63 -7.15 -1.03 2.27
N PRO A 64 -6.72 -0.26 3.28
CA PRO A 64 -6.03 -0.83 4.43
C PRO A 64 -6.99 -1.79 5.13
N TRP A 65 -6.54 -3.03 5.32
CA TRP A 65 -7.27 -4.04 6.09
C TRP A 65 -7.45 -3.57 7.53
N SER A 66 -8.69 -3.43 7.99
CA SER A 66 -9.02 -3.14 9.39
C SER A 66 -9.16 -4.45 10.19
N PRO A 67 -8.37 -4.69 11.25
CA PRO A 67 -8.53 -5.88 12.09
C PRO A 67 -9.89 -5.94 12.82
N THR A 68 -10.61 -4.82 12.92
CA THR A 68 -11.93 -4.70 13.54
C THR A 68 -13.09 -5.10 12.62
N GLY A 69 -12.83 -5.53 11.37
CA GLY A 69 -13.89 -5.91 10.41
C GLY A 69 -14.69 -4.75 9.83
N GLU A 70 -14.56 -3.53 10.39
CA GLU A 70 -15.05 -2.30 9.78
C GLU A 70 -14.17 -1.91 8.59
N THR A 71 -14.46 -2.54 7.46
CA THR A 71 -14.00 -2.06 6.16
C THR A 71 -14.87 -0.87 5.81
N SER A 72 -14.60 0.30 6.39
CA SER A 72 -15.26 1.56 6.01
C SER A 72 -14.77 1.96 4.60
N THR A 73 -15.18 1.18 3.61
CA THR A 73 -14.88 1.42 2.20
C THR A 73 -15.83 2.51 1.73
N SER A 74 -15.37 3.76 1.83
CA SER A 74 -16.13 4.87 1.26
C SER A 74 -16.18 4.74 -0.26
N HIS A 75 -17.24 5.27 -0.88
CA HIS A 75 -17.34 5.42 -2.34
C HIS A 75 -16.10 6.14 -2.93
N ASN A 76 -15.47 7.03 -2.16
CA ASN A 76 -14.24 7.73 -2.52
C ASN A 76 -13.04 6.76 -2.68
N HIS A 77 -12.93 5.70 -1.86
CA HIS A 77 -11.86 4.71 -2.01
C HIS A 77 -12.00 3.90 -3.31
N TYR A 78 -13.21 3.45 -3.64
CA TYR A 78 -13.46 2.76 -4.91
C TYR A 78 -13.21 3.67 -6.12
N CYS A 79 -13.66 4.92 -6.06
CA CYS A 79 -13.38 5.90 -7.11
C CYS A 79 -11.87 6.14 -7.27
N LYS A 80 -11.14 6.37 -6.16
CA LYS A 80 -9.69 6.57 -6.19
C LYS A 80 -8.96 5.35 -6.75
N PHE A 81 -9.36 4.13 -6.36
CA PHE A 81 -8.78 2.90 -6.88
C PHE A 81 -9.00 2.76 -8.38
N GLY A 82 -10.24 2.95 -8.87
CA GLY A 82 -10.54 2.89 -10.29
C GLY A 82 -9.79 3.95 -11.10
N CYS A 83 -9.75 5.19 -10.62
CA CYS A 83 -8.98 6.26 -11.24
C CYS A 83 -7.48 5.93 -11.31
N ALA A 84 -6.93 5.43 -10.21
CA ALA A 84 -5.51 5.12 -10.09
C ALA A 84 -5.10 3.93 -10.97
N ALA A 85 -5.93 2.88 -11.02
CA ALA A 85 -5.74 1.75 -11.89
C ALA A 85 -5.69 2.16 -13.38
N ALA A 86 -6.54 3.12 -13.78
CA ALA A 86 -6.61 3.57 -15.16
C ALA A 86 -5.58 4.66 -15.55
N ASN A 87 -5.06 5.44 -14.60
CA ASN A 87 -4.28 6.66 -14.92
C ASN A 87 -2.90 6.74 -14.25
N CYS A 88 -2.69 5.98 -13.17
CA CYS A 88 -1.49 6.11 -12.34
C CYS A 88 -0.57 4.87 -12.43
N ILE A 89 -1.12 3.67 -12.66
CA ILE A 89 -0.32 2.43 -12.67
C ILE A 89 0.67 2.37 -13.84
N ASP A 90 0.31 2.84 -15.04
CA ASP A 90 1.23 2.84 -16.20
C ASP A 90 2.49 3.68 -15.98
N LYS A 91 2.49 4.54 -14.95
CA LYS A 91 3.67 5.32 -14.56
C LYS A 91 4.66 4.51 -13.72
N SER A 92 4.31 3.29 -13.32
CA SER A 92 5.06 2.45 -12.39
C SER A 92 5.34 1.09 -13.00
N THR A 93 6.55 0.58 -12.81
CA THR A 93 6.92 -0.77 -13.20
C THR A 93 7.55 -1.51 -12.02
N PRO A 94 7.59 -2.85 -12.03
CA PRO A 94 8.28 -3.61 -10.98
C PRO A 94 9.77 -3.27 -10.85
N LYS A 95 10.42 -2.82 -11.93
CA LYS A 95 11.84 -2.41 -11.94
C LYS A 95 12.03 -0.94 -11.56
N ASP A 96 11.05 -0.10 -11.88
CA ASP A 96 11.04 1.32 -11.56
C ASP A 96 9.68 1.70 -10.96
N PRO A 97 9.53 1.59 -9.63
CA PRO A 97 8.24 1.71 -8.97
C PRO A 97 7.66 3.13 -9.02
N ARG A 98 8.49 4.16 -9.25
CA ARG A 98 8.08 5.58 -9.35
C ARG A 98 7.05 6.00 -8.29
N GLY A 99 7.26 5.55 -7.07
CA GLY A 99 6.29 5.66 -5.97
C GLY A 99 5.74 7.07 -5.75
N SER A 100 6.60 8.09 -5.69
CA SER A 100 6.19 9.50 -5.55
C SER A 100 5.27 10.01 -6.66
N GLN A 101 5.36 9.45 -7.86
CA GLN A 101 4.52 9.84 -8.98
C GLN A 101 3.16 9.16 -8.91
N VAL A 102 3.14 7.88 -8.52
CA VAL A 102 1.89 7.17 -8.23
C VAL A 102 1.19 7.84 -7.05
N GLU A 103 1.90 8.13 -5.97
CA GLU A 103 1.38 8.83 -4.81
C GLU A 103 0.75 10.18 -5.18
N ARG A 104 1.48 11.04 -5.89
CA ARG A 104 0.95 12.33 -6.36
C ARG A 104 -0.25 12.16 -7.29
N CYS A 105 -0.22 11.18 -8.19
CA CYS A 105 -1.34 10.91 -9.09
C CYS A 105 -2.60 10.49 -8.32
N VAL A 106 -2.47 9.60 -7.33
CA VAL A 106 -3.60 9.14 -6.51
C VAL A 106 -4.12 10.24 -5.58
N ASN A 107 -3.22 10.93 -4.86
CA ASN A 107 -3.60 11.91 -3.85
C ASN A 107 -4.00 13.27 -4.42
N SER A 108 -3.53 13.63 -5.61
CA SER A 108 -3.90 14.89 -6.27
C SER A 108 -4.96 14.64 -7.34
N PHE A 109 -4.59 14.02 -8.46
CA PHE A 109 -5.49 13.86 -9.61
C PHE A 109 -6.74 13.05 -9.28
N CYS A 110 -6.59 11.86 -8.71
CA CYS A 110 -7.74 11.01 -8.38
C CYS A 110 -8.55 11.54 -7.20
N HIS A 111 -7.92 12.26 -6.26
CA HIS A 111 -8.67 12.92 -5.19
C HIS A 111 -9.60 14.01 -5.73
N THR A 112 -9.14 14.86 -6.65
CA THR A 112 -9.99 15.87 -7.29
C THR A 112 -11.10 15.25 -8.12
N LYS A 113 -10.85 14.12 -8.80
CA LYS A 113 -11.88 13.43 -9.60
C LYS A 113 -12.95 12.71 -8.77
N CYS A 114 -12.64 12.37 -7.52
CA CYS A 114 -13.48 11.56 -6.64
C CYS A 114 -14.10 12.35 -5.48
N THR A 115 -13.78 13.62 -5.37
CA THR A 115 -14.47 14.58 -4.50
C THR A 115 -15.58 15.19 -5.35
N ASN A 116 -16.81 14.74 -5.13
CA ASN A 116 -18.02 15.21 -5.80
C ASN A 116 -18.20 16.72 -5.61
#